data_AF-A0A2G2XY63-F1
#
_entry.id   AF-A0A2G2XY63-F1
#
_cell.length_a   1.000
_cell.length_b   1.000
_cell.length_c   1.000
_cell.angle_alpha   90.00
_cell.angle_beta   90.00
_cell.angle_gamma   90.00
#
_symmetry.space_group_name_H-M   'P 1'
#
loop_
_entity.id
_entity.type
_entity.pdbx_description
1 polymer ?
#
loop_
_entity_poly.entity_id
_entity_poly.type
_entity_poly.pdbx_seq_one_letter_code
_entity_poly.pdbx_strand_id
1 'polypeptide(L)'
;MQTYQLLNSDEHSNFLKKNGLNPPDYRPDIAHQVMQLVKNPVPSFPNNALYVKTEKGVLFEVKPHVRIPRTFKRFAGIMLQLLQKLSITAVGFSHSSEKLVDIQDYVNGVNNDTNLVYVVGAMTHGNIDKDYVEDYLSISYYPLSAAYCISMITNAVERKWKIL
;
A
#
# COMPACT_ATOMS: atom_id res chain seq x y z
N MET A 1 22.07 -3.14 23.12
CA MET A 1 21.53 -3.32 21.75
C MET A 1 20.48 -2.26 21.52
N GLN A 2 20.56 -1.47 20.44
CA GLN A 2 19.51 -0.51 20.11
C GLN A 2 18.31 -1.25 19.51
N THR A 3 17.16 -1.13 20.16
CA THR A 3 15.88 -1.68 19.68
C THR A 3 15.24 -0.65 18.77
N TYR A 4 15.17 -0.94 17.48
CA TYR A 4 14.47 -0.08 16.52
C TYR A 4 12.98 -0.39 16.50
N GLN A 5 12.15 0.63 16.36
CA GLN A 5 10.69 0.52 16.33
C GLN A 5 10.11 1.45 15.25
N LEU A 6 8.98 1.05 14.67
CA LEU A 6 8.24 1.89 13.74
C LEU A 6 7.48 2.96 14.54
N LEU A 7 7.74 4.24 14.25
CA LEU A 7 7.10 5.35 14.93
C LEU A 7 5.58 5.34 14.72
N ASN A 8 4.83 5.52 15.79
CA ASN A 8 3.37 5.61 15.78
C ASN A 8 2.87 6.54 16.90
N SER A 9 1.69 7.13 16.68
CA SER A 9 1.08 8.11 17.58
C SER A 9 0.80 7.57 18.99
N ASP A 10 0.40 6.31 19.09
CA ASP A 10 -0.17 5.75 20.31
C ASP A 10 0.92 5.38 21.33
N GLU A 11 1.96 4.69 20.86
CA GLU A 11 3.07 4.23 21.69
C GLU A 11 4.16 5.30 21.84
N HIS A 12 4.32 6.19 20.85
CA HIS A 12 5.46 7.11 20.79
C HIS A 12 5.10 8.60 20.93
N SER A 13 3.87 8.94 21.35
CA SER A 13 3.40 10.33 21.47
C SER A 13 4.36 11.25 22.23
N ASN A 14 4.85 10.82 23.39
CA ASN A 14 5.76 11.61 24.23
C ASN A 14 7.12 11.81 23.57
N PHE A 15 7.64 10.78 22.89
CA PHE A 15 8.89 10.86 22.15
C PHE A 15 8.75 11.84 20.97
N LEU A 16 7.66 11.76 20.23
CA LEU A 16 7.38 12.64 19.09
C LEU A 16 7.33 14.11 19.55
N LYS A 17 6.53 14.42 20.58
CA LYS A 17 6.43 15.78 21.14
C LYS A 17 7.77 16.32 21.61
N LYS A 18 8.58 15.51 22.30
CA LYS A 18 9.92 15.91 22.79
C LYS A 18 10.89 16.26 21.66
N ASN A 19 10.71 15.68 20.48
CA ASN A 19 11.53 15.96 19.30
C ASN A 19 10.90 17.01 18.37
N GLY A 20 9.88 17.75 18.83
CA GLY A 20 9.20 18.77 18.04
C GLY A 20 8.34 18.22 16.89
N LEU A 21 8.02 16.92 16.94
CA LEU A 21 7.20 16.24 15.94
C LEU A 21 5.75 16.17 16.41
N ASN A 22 4.83 16.26 15.46
CA ASN A 22 3.39 16.24 15.72
C ASN A 22 2.87 14.78 15.70
N PRO A 23 2.41 14.21 16.83
CA PRO A 23 2.02 12.80 16.89
C PRO A 23 0.97 12.32 15.89
N PRO A 24 -0.09 13.09 15.57
CA PRO A 24 -1.10 12.71 14.57
C PRO A 24 -0.54 12.39 13.18
N ASP A 25 0.66 12.85 12.84
CA ASP A 25 1.26 12.61 11.52
C ASP A 25 1.90 11.21 11.42
N TYR A 26 2.10 10.55 12.57
CA TYR A 26 2.72 9.22 12.65
C TYR A 26 1.66 8.12 12.80
N ARG A 27 0.90 7.88 11.73
CA ARG A 27 -0.22 6.92 11.70
C ARG A 27 -0.01 5.77 10.70
N PRO A 28 1.00 4.90 10.94
CA PRO A 28 1.26 3.74 10.08
C PRO A 28 0.12 2.71 10.06
N ASP A 29 -0.81 2.76 11.01
CA ASP A 29 -2.02 1.95 11.04
C ASP A 29 -2.98 2.26 9.89
N ILE A 30 -3.04 3.52 9.41
CA ILE A 30 -3.84 3.89 8.24
C ILE A 30 -3.31 3.17 7.00
N ALA A 31 -1.98 3.20 6.79
CA ALA A 31 -1.33 2.47 5.71
C ALA A 31 -1.55 0.96 5.84
N HIS A 32 -1.45 0.41 7.06
CA HIS A 32 -1.72 -1.01 7.33
C HIS A 32 -3.12 -1.43 6.91
N GLN A 33 -4.15 -0.67 7.29
CA GLN A 33 -5.54 -0.94 6.93
C GLN A 33 -5.76 -0.85 5.41
N VAL A 34 -5.24 0.20 4.79
CA VAL A 34 -5.30 0.39 3.33
C VAL A 34 -4.68 -0.80 2.58
N MET A 35 -3.47 -1.22 2.98
CA MET A 35 -2.77 -2.34 2.34
C MET A 35 -3.50 -3.66 2.52
N GLN A 36 -4.25 -3.83 3.62
CA GLN A 36 -5.09 -5.02 3.81
C GLN A 36 -6.31 -5.02 2.88
N LEU A 37 -6.90 -3.86 2.59
CA LEU A 37 -8.08 -3.74 1.74
C LEU A 37 -7.78 -3.96 0.25
N VAL A 38 -6.67 -3.40 -0.24
CA VAL A 38 -6.21 -3.58 -1.64
C VAL A 38 -5.89 -5.05 -1.94
N LYS A 39 -5.66 -5.86 -0.91
CA LYS A 39 -5.36 -7.29 -1.02
C LYS A 39 -6.56 -8.18 -1.38
N ASN A 40 -7.73 -7.59 -1.65
CA ASN A 40 -8.76 -8.25 -2.44
C ASN A 40 -8.49 -7.87 -3.90
N PRO A 41 -7.58 -8.59 -4.60
CA PRO A 41 -7.38 -8.33 -6.01
C PRO A 41 -8.72 -8.54 -6.70
N VAL A 42 -9.15 -7.53 -7.42
CA VAL A 42 -10.14 -7.71 -8.47
C VAL A 42 -9.55 -8.76 -9.42
N PRO A 43 -10.07 -10.01 -9.47
CA PRO A 43 -9.36 -11.14 -10.08
C PRO A 43 -9.07 -10.96 -11.57
N SER A 44 -9.76 -10.02 -12.22
CA SER A 44 -9.73 -9.80 -13.67
C SER A 44 -8.98 -8.55 -14.11
N PHE A 45 -8.20 -7.90 -13.23
CA PHE A 45 -7.30 -6.81 -13.61
C PHE A 45 -5.86 -7.30 -13.77
N PRO A 46 -5.42 -7.65 -14.99
CA PRO A 46 -4.01 -7.85 -15.26
C PRO A 46 -3.30 -6.50 -15.09
N ASN A 47 -2.22 -6.46 -14.28
CA ASN A 47 -1.38 -5.28 -13.97
C ASN A 47 -1.78 -4.41 -12.76
N ASN A 48 -2.49 -4.94 -11.78
CA ASN A 48 -2.62 -4.27 -10.48
C ASN A 48 -1.30 -4.30 -9.71
N ALA A 49 -0.58 -3.17 -9.68
CA ALA A 49 0.59 -2.97 -8.85
C ALA A 49 0.26 -1.95 -7.74
N LEU A 50 0.41 -2.37 -6.47
CA LEU A 50 0.29 -1.47 -5.33
C LEU A 50 1.66 -0.88 -5.03
N TYR A 51 1.77 0.44 -5.08
CA TYR A 51 2.96 1.16 -4.66
C TYR A 51 2.70 1.91 -3.37
N VAL A 52 3.67 1.89 -2.46
CA VAL A 52 3.63 2.66 -1.22
C VAL A 52 4.80 3.63 -1.22
N LYS A 53 4.48 4.92 -1.20
CA LYS A 53 5.45 6.00 -1.03
C LYS A 53 5.36 6.53 0.40
N THR A 54 6.46 6.44 1.14
CA THR A 54 6.57 7.05 2.46
C THR A 54 6.80 8.56 2.35
N GLU A 55 6.51 9.29 3.42
CA GLU A 55 6.80 10.73 3.51
C GLU A 55 8.28 11.05 3.28
N LYS A 56 9.19 10.18 3.74
CA LYS A 56 10.64 10.31 3.56
C LYS A 56 11.14 9.92 2.16
N GLY A 57 10.23 9.72 1.20
CA GLY A 57 10.58 9.48 -0.20
C GLY A 57 10.91 8.03 -0.55
N VAL A 58 10.89 7.09 0.41
CA VAL A 58 11.04 5.65 0.10
C VAL A 58 9.80 5.18 -0.65
N LEU A 59 10.01 4.63 -1.84
CA LEU A 59 8.98 4.03 -2.69
C LEU A 59 9.23 2.52 -2.79
N PHE A 60 8.21 1.71 -2.55
CA PHE A 60 8.30 0.27 -2.75
C PHE A 60 7.02 -0.29 -3.36
N GLU A 61 7.18 -1.36 -4.14
CA GLU A 61 6.09 -2.13 -4.73
C GLU A 61 5.67 -3.26 -3.79
N VAL A 62 4.36 -3.43 -3.61
CA VAL A 62 3.75 -4.55 -2.90
C VAL A 62 3.22 -5.51 -3.95
N LYS A 63 3.93 -6.63 -4.13
CA LYS A 63 3.51 -7.64 -5.11
C LYS A 63 2.16 -8.26 -4.71
N PRO A 64 1.27 -8.60 -5.67
CA PRO A 64 -0.08 -9.10 -5.38
C PRO A 64 -0.14 -10.35 -4.50
N HIS A 65 0.89 -11.20 -4.55
CA HIS A 65 0.97 -12.44 -3.76
C HIS A 65 1.43 -12.20 -2.30
N VAL A 66 1.89 -10.99 -1.95
CA VAL A 66 2.39 -10.70 -0.60
C VAL A 66 1.22 -10.71 0.39
N ARG A 67 1.34 -11.57 1.41
CA ARG A 67 0.38 -11.60 2.51
C ARG A 67 0.73 -10.54 3.55
N ILE A 68 -0.02 -9.43 3.53
CA ILE A 68 0.06 -8.42 4.59
C ILE A 68 -0.34 -9.04 5.94
N PRO A 69 0.46 -8.88 7.00
CA PRO A 69 0.11 -9.39 8.32
C PRO A 69 -1.22 -8.82 8.80
N ARG A 70 -2.04 -9.66 9.46
CA ARG A 70 -3.34 -9.24 10.00
C ARG A 70 -3.23 -8.30 11.20
N THR A 71 -2.18 -8.46 11.99
CA THR A 71 -1.94 -7.65 13.19
C THR A 71 -0.94 -6.53 12.91
N PHE A 72 -1.21 -5.35 13.46
CA PHE A 72 -0.35 -4.19 13.30
C PHE A 72 1.08 -4.46 13.80
N LYS A 73 1.25 -5.12 14.95
CA LYS A 73 2.56 -5.44 15.52
C LYS A 73 3.46 -6.25 14.57
N ARG A 74 2.89 -7.23 13.85
CA ARG A 74 3.65 -8.02 12.86
C ARG A 74 3.94 -7.19 11.60
N PHE A 75 2.98 -6.38 11.17
CA PHE A 75 3.17 -5.46 10.05
C PHE A 75 4.31 -4.47 10.33
N ALA A 76 4.32 -3.84 11.50
CA ALA A 76 5.35 -2.90 11.93
C ALA A 76 6.74 -3.54 11.91
N GLY A 77 6.86 -4.80 12.37
CA GLY A 77 8.13 -5.54 12.31
C GLY A 77 8.63 -5.77 10.88
N ILE A 78 7.75 -6.16 9.94
CA ILE A 78 8.13 -6.35 8.54
C ILE A 78 8.48 -5.01 7.88
N MET A 79 7.71 -3.96 8.13
CA MET A 79 8.00 -2.62 7.60
C MET A 79 9.32 -2.07 8.12
N LEU A 80 9.62 -2.30 9.40
CA LEU A 80 10.92 -1.93 9.96
C LEU A 80 12.06 -2.64 9.24
N GLN A 81 11.92 -3.95 8.99
CA GLN A 81 12.91 -4.72 8.21
C GLN A 81 13.03 -4.20 6.78
N LEU A 82 11.91 -3.87 6.11
CA LEU A 82 11.90 -3.30 4.76
C LEU A 82 12.66 -1.98 4.72
N LEU A 83 12.37 -1.06 5.63
CA LEU A 83 12.98 0.27 5.67
C LEU A 83 14.47 0.21 6.03
N GLN A 84 14.90 -0.78 6.81
CA GLN A 84 16.30 -0.98 7.17
C GLN A 84 17.11 -1.67 6.06
N LYS A 85 16.52 -2.66 5.38
CA LYS A 85 17.23 -3.50 4.40
C LYS A 85 17.00 -3.10 2.94
N LEU A 86 16.04 -2.20 2.69
CA LEU A 86 15.62 -1.72 1.37
C LEU A 86 15.28 -2.84 0.36
N SER A 87 15.04 -4.07 0.83
CA SER A 87 14.66 -5.21 0.03
C SER A 87 13.92 -6.24 0.88
N ILE A 88 12.79 -6.72 0.37
CA ILE A 88 12.15 -7.95 0.85
C ILE A 88 11.93 -8.84 -0.36
N THR A 89 12.68 -9.94 -0.44
CA THR A 89 12.38 -11.04 -1.35
C THR A 89 11.45 -12.01 -0.60
N ALA A 90 10.14 -11.85 -0.77
CA ALA A 90 9.17 -12.82 -0.24
C ALA A 90 8.84 -13.83 -1.34
N VAL A 91 9.35 -15.07 -1.19
CA VAL A 91 9.01 -16.19 -2.06
C VAL A 91 8.25 -17.24 -1.27
N GLY A 92 7.10 -17.67 -1.79
CA GLY A 92 6.38 -18.84 -1.30
C GLY A 92 6.56 -19.99 -2.27
N PHE A 93 7.37 -20.98 -1.91
CA PHE A 93 7.47 -22.25 -2.63
C PHE A 93 6.77 -23.35 -1.83
N SER A 94 5.94 -24.16 -2.51
CA SER A 94 5.36 -25.38 -1.97
C SER A 94 5.85 -26.57 -2.78
N HIS A 95 6.40 -27.57 -2.10
CA HIS A 95 6.95 -28.79 -2.73
C HIS A 95 5.86 -29.70 -3.34
N SER A 96 4.59 -29.48 -3.00
CA SER A 96 3.43 -30.25 -3.46
C SER A 96 2.58 -29.53 -4.53
N SER A 97 3.15 -28.56 -5.25
CA SER A 97 2.44 -27.86 -6.32
C SER A 97 2.58 -28.60 -7.65
N GLU A 98 1.46 -28.91 -8.30
CA GLU A 98 1.43 -29.65 -9.58
C GLU A 98 1.73 -28.78 -10.82
N LYS A 99 1.99 -27.47 -10.66
CA LYS A 99 2.14 -26.56 -11.80
C LYS A 99 3.52 -25.93 -11.86
N LEU A 100 4.32 -26.37 -12.82
CA LEU A 100 5.55 -25.71 -13.27
C LEU A 100 5.21 -24.76 -14.42
N VAL A 101 5.67 -23.51 -14.37
CA VAL A 101 5.39 -22.51 -15.41
C VAL A 101 6.69 -21.81 -15.80
N ASP A 102 6.93 -21.67 -17.10
CA ASP A 102 7.99 -20.82 -17.66
C ASP A 102 7.54 -19.35 -17.63
N ILE A 103 8.36 -18.52 -17.01
CA ILE A 103 8.04 -17.13 -16.68
C ILE A 103 8.25 -16.16 -17.86
N GLN A 104 8.93 -16.58 -18.92
CA GLN A 104 9.22 -15.74 -20.09
C GLN A 104 8.03 -15.65 -21.07
N ASP A 105 7.20 -16.69 -21.17
CA ASP A 105 6.01 -16.69 -22.03
C ASP A 105 4.86 -15.82 -21.49
N TYR A 106 4.84 -15.55 -20.18
CA TYR A 106 3.80 -14.74 -19.53
C TYR A 106 4.04 -13.23 -19.66
N VAL A 107 5.30 -12.81 -19.81
CA VAL A 107 5.70 -11.39 -19.81
C VAL A 107 5.61 -10.76 -21.22
N ASN A 108 5.74 -11.55 -22.28
CA ASN A 108 5.83 -11.05 -23.66
C ASN A 108 4.48 -10.71 -24.34
N GLY A 109 3.35 -10.84 -23.64
CA GLY A 109 2.00 -10.64 -24.22
C GLY A 109 1.34 -9.28 -23.98
N VAL A 110 2.01 -8.33 -23.32
CA VAL A 110 1.36 -7.09 -22.87
C VAL A 110 1.84 -5.92 -23.72
N ASN A 111 0.92 -5.28 -24.44
CA ASN A 111 1.11 -3.91 -24.89
C ASN A 111 -0.05 -3.01 -24.49
N ASN A 112 0.34 -1.77 -24.18
CA ASN A 112 -0.38 -0.73 -23.45
C ASN A 112 -1.53 -0.13 -24.25
N ASP A 113 -2.52 0.41 -23.53
CA ASP A 113 -2.87 1.82 -23.75
C ASP A 113 -3.47 2.42 -22.48
N THR A 114 -2.64 3.22 -21.81
CA THR A 114 -2.88 4.04 -20.60
C THR A 114 -3.09 3.30 -19.27
N ASN A 115 -2.11 3.42 -18.37
CA ASN A 115 -2.19 2.96 -16.99
C ASN A 115 -2.81 4.06 -16.10
N LEU A 116 -4.02 3.83 -15.59
CA LEU A 116 -4.65 4.73 -14.62
C LEU A 116 -4.04 4.52 -13.23
N VAL A 117 -3.42 5.55 -12.68
CA VAL A 117 -2.82 5.54 -11.33
C VAL A 117 -3.67 6.38 -10.38
N TYR A 118 -4.21 5.74 -9.35
CA TYR A 118 -4.94 6.44 -8.27
C TYR A 118 -3.99 6.72 -7.12
N VAL A 119 -3.82 7.99 -6.75
CA VAL A 119 -3.01 8.41 -5.61
C VAL A 119 -3.93 8.74 -4.44
N VAL A 120 -3.80 7.97 -3.35
CA VAL A 120 -4.61 8.16 -2.14
C VAL A 120 -3.70 8.44 -0.95
N GLY A 121 -3.99 9.51 -0.21
CA GLY A 121 -3.24 9.90 0.97
C GLY A 121 -3.54 8.99 2.15
N ALA A 122 -2.54 8.24 2.62
CA ALA A 122 -2.61 7.45 3.85
C ALA A 122 -2.14 8.29 5.06
N MET A 123 -2.76 9.46 5.27
CA MET A 123 -2.40 10.45 6.30
C MET A 123 -3.63 10.88 7.10
N THR A 124 -3.44 11.34 8.33
CA THR A 124 -4.54 11.81 9.20
C THR A 124 -5.05 13.19 8.80
N HIS A 125 -4.14 14.06 8.41
CA HIS A 125 -4.40 15.42 7.92
C HIS A 125 -3.38 15.74 6.83
N GLY A 126 -3.74 16.66 5.94
CA GLY A 126 -2.89 17.08 4.83
C GLY A 126 -3.55 16.79 3.48
N ASN A 127 -3.04 17.49 2.46
CA ASN A 127 -3.48 17.35 1.09
C ASN A 127 -2.42 16.60 0.28
N ILE A 128 -2.86 15.88 -0.74
CA ILE A 128 -1.95 15.33 -1.74
C ILE A 128 -1.48 16.51 -2.59
N ASP A 129 -0.21 16.86 -2.50
CA ASP A 129 0.44 17.83 -3.37
C ASP A 129 1.74 17.21 -3.89
N LYS A 130 1.71 16.73 -5.13
CA LYS A 130 2.77 15.93 -5.73
C LYS A 130 2.88 16.27 -7.22
N ASP A 131 4.12 16.48 -7.64
CA ASP A 131 4.55 16.85 -9.00
C ASP A 131 4.18 15.83 -10.08
N TYR A 132 3.93 14.57 -9.70
CA TYR A 132 3.51 13.51 -10.61
C TYR A 132 1.98 13.31 -10.68
N VAL A 133 1.18 14.12 -9.98
CA VAL A 133 -0.28 14.07 -10.05
C VAL A 133 -0.75 15.10 -11.07
N GLU A 134 -1.41 14.63 -12.13
CA GLU A 134 -1.90 15.48 -13.22
C GLU A 134 -3.24 16.14 -12.87
N ASP A 135 -4.18 15.36 -12.30
CA ASP A 135 -5.53 15.81 -11.98
C ASP A 135 -5.93 15.49 -10.53
N TYR A 136 -6.65 16.42 -9.91
CA TYR A 136 -7.21 16.28 -8.57
C TYR A 136 -8.73 16.14 -8.62
N LEU A 137 -9.24 15.01 -8.13
CA LEU A 137 -10.67 14.67 -8.15
C LEU A 137 -11.22 14.49 -6.73
N SER A 138 -12.42 15.04 -6.47
CA SER A 138 -13.19 14.74 -5.26
C SER A 138 -14.32 13.76 -5.59
N ILE A 139 -14.42 12.68 -4.80
CA ILE A 139 -15.44 11.62 -4.98
C ILE A 139 -16.58 11.72 -3.97
N SER A 140 -16.58 12.72 -3.09
CA SER A 140 -17.58 12.92 -2.03
C SER A 140 -17.61 14.38 -1.57
N TYR A 141 -18.79 14.86 -1.18
CA TYR A 141 -18.94 16.17 -0.50
C TYR A 141 -18.48 16.15 0.96
N TYR A 142 -18.30 14.96 1.53
CA TYR A 142 -17.81 14.76 2.90
C TYR A 142 -16.38 14.22 2.91
N PRO A 143 -15.54 14.58 3.90
CA PRO A 143 -14.24 13.99 4.11
C PRO A 143 -14.35 12.47 4.33
N LEU A 144 -13.47 11.71 3.70
CA LEU A 144 -13.47 10.24 3.76
C LEU A 144 -12.15 9.72 4.30
N SER A 145 -12.20 8.56 4.97
CA SER A 145 -10.98 7.83 5.29
C SER A 145 -10.33 7.27 4.02
N ALA A 146 -8.99 7.14 4.03
CA ALA A 146 -8.24 6.56 2.92
C ALA A 146 -8.76 5.15 2.54
N ALA A 147 -9.06 4.34 3.57
CA ALA A 147 -9.65 3.01 3.41
C ALA A 147 -10.99 3.03 2.65
N TYR A 148 -11.88 3.95 3.02
CA TYR A 148 -13.20 4.05 2.38
C TYR A 148 -13.11 4.62 0.97
N CYS A 149 -12.23 5.61 0.75
CA CYS A 149 -11.92 6.14 -0.59
C CYS A 149 -11.47 5.03 -1.54
N ILE A 150 -10.52 4.20 -1.10
CA ILE A 150 -10.04 3.05 -1.89
C ILE A 150 -11.15 2.05 -2.15
N SER A 151 -11.97 1.72 -1.15
CA SER A 151 -13.12 0.83 -1.36
C SER A 151 -14.09 1.35 -2.42
N MET A 152 -14.35 2.65 -2.46
CA MET A 152 -15.19 3.23 -3.51
C MET A 152 -14.53 3.18 -4.89
N ILE A 153 -13.23 3.45 -4.97
CA ILE A 153 -12.47 3.35 -6.22
C ILE A 153 -12.48 1.90 -6.72
N THR A 154 -12.18 0.92 -5.86
CA THR A 154 -12.19 -0.50 -6.24
C THR A 154 -13.58 -0.93 -6.71
N ASN A 155 -14.64 -0.57 -5.98
CA ASN A 155 -16.01 -0.90 -6.37
C ASN A 155 -16.40 -0.24 -7.71
N ALA A 156 -15.97 1.00 -7.96
CA ALA A 156 -16.23 1.69 -9.23
C ALA A 156 -15.49 1.03 -10.40
N VAL A 157 -14.24 0.62 -10.17
CA VAL A 157 -13.43 -0.13 -11.15
C VAL A 157 -14.04 -1.50 -11.42
N GLU A 158 -14.43 -2.25 -10.39
CA GLU A 158 -15.13 -3.54 -10.52
C GLU A 158 -16.37 -3.41 -11.42
N ARG A 159 -17.23 -2.40 -11.16
CA ARG A 159 -18.42 -2.14 -11.97
C ARG A 159 -18.11 -1.79 -13.41
N LYS A 160 -17.13 -0.90 -13.65
CA LYS A 160 -16.72 -0.51 -15.01
C LYS A 160 -16.27 -1.71 -15.84
N TRP A 161 -15.60 -2.66 -15.19
CA TRP A 161 -15.05 -3.85 -15.83
C TRP A 161 -15.94 -5.09 -15.70
N LYS A 162 -17.16 -4.93 -15.19
CA LYS A 162 -18.18 -5.98 -15.01
C LYS A 162 -17.67 -7.19 -14.21
N ILE A 163 -16.87 -6.91 -13.19
CA ILE A 163 -16.36 -7.92 -12.28
C ILE A 163 -17.37 -7.99 -11.14
N LEU A 164 -18.03 -9.14 -11.01
CA LEU A 164 -19.13 -9.40 -10.07
C LEU A 164 -18.63 -9.92 -8.73
#